data_AF-A0A0D2MEB5-F1
#
_entry.id   AF-A0A0D2MEB5-F1
#
_cell.length_a   1.000
_cell.length_b   1.000
_cell.length_c   1.000
_cell.angle_alpha   90.00
_cell.angle_beta   90.00
_cell.angle_gamma   90.00
#
_symmetry.space_group_name_H-M   'P 1'
#
loop_
_entity.id
_entity.type
_entity.pdbx_description
1 polymer ?
#
loop_
_entity_poly.entity_id
_entity_poly.type
_entity_poly.pdbx_seq_one_letter_code
_entity_poly.pdbx_strand_id
1 'polypeptide(L)'
;MTPNLTAPIFRPCRPRRTAPPDDPQIQAYRSINDVPHQRELRIFTDTGAEAVLLPLYGVMVPFHITTLKSITINQDNDHAYVVQEIKLLRSTVLSRDKERAERATLVVQEKLVRGKRVYRLPDLWVRPTLGGRGRKIPGALEAHANGFRYMNPKGEGIDVMYRNIRHAFFQPADNEMVTILHFHLIDPIMMGNKKTKDVQFYAEVMDVVQTLDGSRRAMHDPDELEEEQRERERRNKINADFQQFVRRVQEMWERDMPDLNLEFDVPFRCGQQPRPPPPPRQQQQQQGELSFEGVPHRSTVTVMPTVNCVVELTEMPFTVVSLEDIEVVNLERVGFNLKNFDMAIVFKDFSRDVLRIDAIPTKKLDTIRDWLVHVKIK
;
A
#
# COMPACT_ATOMS: atom_id res chain seq x y z
N MET A 1 35.16 -12.82 -62.01
CA MET A 1 35.43 -12.59 -60.58
C MET A 1 34.20 -11.93 -59.97
N THR A 2 33.27 -12.75 -59.50
CA THR A 2 32.04 -12.32 -58.82
C THR A 2 32.26 -12.43 -57.30
N PRO A 3 31.92 -11.41 -56.50
CA PRO A 3 32.10 -11.48 -55.06
C PRO A 3 31.00 -12.36 -54.44
N ASN A 4 31.42 -13.32 -53.62
CA ASN A 4 30.55 -14.17 -52.80
C ASN A 4 29.81 -13.31 -51.76
N LEU A 5 28.49 -13.22 -51.90
CA LEU A 5 27.58 -12.77 -50.84
C LEU A 5 27.38 -13.92 -49.85
N THR A 6 28.08 -13.87 -48.71
CA THR A 6 27.77 -14.73 -47.55
C THR A 6 26.45 -14.31 -46.92
N ALA A 7 25.46 -15.21 -46.96
CA ALA A 7 24.19 -15.06 -46.26
C ALA A 7 24.37 -15.09 -44.73
N PRO A 8 23.56 -14.34 -43.96
CA PRO A 8 23.63 -14.38 -42.50
C PRO A 8 23.08 -15.71 -41.97
N ILE A 9 23.84 -16.34 -41.08
CA ILE A 9 23.46 -17.55 -40.35
C ILE A 9 22.33 -17.18 -39.38
N PHE A 10 21.08 -17.47 -39.76
CA PHE A 10 19.96 -17.48 -38.82
C PHE A 10 20.17 -18.63 -37.84
N ARG A 11 20.60 -18.31 -36.61
CA ARG A 11 20.56 -19.26 -35.49
C ARG A 11 19.09 -19.47 -35.12
N PRO A 12 18.56 -20.70 -35.12
CA PRO A 12 17.22 -20.95 -34.62
C PRO A 12 17.19 -20.61 -33.13
N CYS A 13 16.32 -19.68 -32.74
CA CYS A 13 15.99 -19.42 -31.34
C CYS A 13 15.53 -20.74 -30.71
N ARG A 14 16.35 -21.31 -29.81
CA ARG A 14 15.88 -22.37 -28.92
C ARG A 14 14.69 -21.81 -28.14
N PRO A 15 13.52 -22.46 -28.11
CA PRO A 15 12.51 -22.08 -27.16
C PRO A 15 13.08 -22.36 -25.77
N ARG A 16 13.42 -21.30 -25.00
CA ARG A 16 13.47 -21.40 -23.54
C ARG A 16 12.03 -21.60 -23.06
N ARG A 17 11.50 -22.81 -23.23
CA ARG A 17 10.46 -23.32 -22.35
C ARG A 17 11.19 -23.86 -21.13
N THR A 18 11.59 -22.98 -20.23
CA THR A 18 11.54 -23.35 -18.83
C THR A 18 10.05 -23.54 -18.55
N ALA A 19 9.63 -24.80 -18.42
CA ALA A 19 8.31 -25.10 -17.91
C ALA A 19 8.12 -24.31 -16.61
N PRO A 20 6.96 -23.67 -16.38
CA PRO A 20 6.67 -23.11 -15.08
C PRO A 20 6.82 -24.23 -14.02
N PRO A 21 7.25 -23.89 -12.79
CA PRO A 21 7.31 -24.86 -11.71
C PRO A 21 5.95 -25.56 -11.61
N ASP A 22 5.94 -26.90 -11.51
CA ASP A 22 4.76 -27.74 -11.53
C ASP A 22 3.58 -27.06 -10.82
N ASP A 23 2.63 -26.58 -11.63
CA ASP A 23 1.35 -26.04 -11.19
C ASP A 23 0.70 -27.16 -10.34
N PRO A 24 0.16 -26.90 -9.12
CA PRO A 24 -0.50 -27.93 -8.32
C PRO A 24 -1.40 -28.75 -9.22
N GLN A 25 -1.02 -30.02 -9.39
CA GLN A 25 -1.46 -30.93 -10.44
C GLN A 25 -2.96 -30.75 -10.71
N ILE A 26 -3.30 -30.03 -11.79
CA ILE A 26 -4.69 -29.71 -12.16
C ILE A 26 -5.38 -31.03 -12.49
N GLN A 27 -6.05 -31.61 -11.49
CA GLN A 27 -6.65 -32.93 -11.58
C GLN A 27 -8.00 -32.91 -10.88
N ALA A 28 -9.07 -32.89 -11.70
CA ALA A 28 -10.43 -33.01 -11.21
C ALA A 28 -10.72 -34.41 -10.64
N TYR A 29 -10.37 -35.46 -11.38
CA TYR A 29 -10.58 -36.85 -10.97
C TYR A 29 -9.32 -37.68 -11.21
N ARG A 30 -9.06 -38.67 -10.35
CA ARG A 30 -7.88 -39.54 -10.43
C ARG A 30 -8.13 -40.74 -11.33
N SER A 31 -9.34 -41.27 -11.29
CA SER A 31 -9.79 -42.41 -12.10
C SER A 31 -11.13 -42.10 -12.76
N ILE A 32 -11.42 -42.80 -13.85
CA ILE A 32 -12.71 -42.72 -14.54
C ILE A 32 -13.87 -43.18 -13.66
N ASN A 33 -13.58 -44.06 -12.68
CA ASN A 33 -14.58 -44.54 -11.72
C ASN A 33 -15.00 -43.47 -10.71
N ASP A 34 -14.20 -42.42 -10.55
CA ASP A 34 -14.49 -41.32 -9.62
C ASP A 34 -15.44 -40.29 -10.25
N VAL A 35 -15.63 -40.35 -11.58
CA VAL A 35 -16.52 -39.44 -12.29
C VAL A 35 -17.97 -39.84 -12.01
N PRO A 36 -18.81 -38.93 -11.47
CA PRO A 36 -20.20 -39.25 -11.17
C PRO A 36 -20.96 -39.65 -12.43
N HIS A 37 -21.57 -40.83 -12.40
CA HIS A 37 -22.38 -41.36 -13.49
C HIS A 37 -23.83 -40.86 -13.33
N GLN A 38 -24.23 -39.91 -14.17
CA GLN A 38 -25.58 -39.34 -14.12
C GLN A 38 -26.46 -39.93 -15.22
N ARG A 39 -27.72 -40.25 -14.89
CA ARG A 39 -28.70 -40.82 -15.85
C ARG A 39 -29.13 -39.82 -16.91
N GLU A 40 -29.13 -38.53 -16.57
CA GLU A 40 -29.48 -37.45 -17.48
C GLU A 40 -28.20 -36.75 -17.98
N LEU A 41 -28.07 -36.62 -19.30
CA LEU A 41 -26.96 -35.92 -19.96
C LEU A 41 -27.16 -34.39 -19.89
N ARG A 42 -27.04 -33.84 -18.68
CA ARG A 42 -27.11 -32.39 -18.42
C ARG A 42 -25.77 -31.88 -17.91
N ILE A 43 -25.51 -30.59 -18.14
CA ILE A 43 -24.34 -29.93 -17.56
C ILE A 43 -24.46 -30.01 -16.03
N PHE A 44 -23.39 -30.48 -15.39
CA PHE A 44 -23.35 -30.67 -13.95
C PHE A 44 -22.09 -30.03 -13.37
N THR A 45 -22.22 -29.38 -12.22
CA THR A 45 -21.09 -28.77 -11.51
C THR A 45 -20.79 -29.59 -10.27
N ASP A 46 -19.61 -30.18 -10.20
CA ASP A 46 -19.10 -30.86 -9.01
C ASP A 46 -18.25 -29.89 -8.19
N THR A 47 -18.78 -29.49 -7.03
CA THR A 47 -18.08 -28.60 -6.10
C THR A 47 -16.98 -29.28 -5.31
N GLY A 48 -17.04 -30.61 -5.13
CA GLY A 48 -16.03 -31.38 -4.40
C GLY A 48 -14.78 -31.65 -5.24
N ALA A 49 -14.97 -31.98 -6.52
CA ALA A 49 -13.89 -32.17 -7.49
C ALA A 49 -13.48 -30.88 -8.24
N GLU A 50 -14.13 -29.76 -7.91
CA GLU A 50 -13.92 -28.44 -8.55
C GLU A 50 -13.99 -28.52 -10.08
N ALA A 51 -14.98 -29.26 -10.58
CA ALA A 51 -15.08 -29.64 -11.98
C ALA A 51 -16.47 -29.39 -12.56
N VAL A 52 -16.51 -29.08 -13.85
CA VAL A 52 -17.74 -29.01 -14.65
C VAL A 52 -17.78 -30.20 -15.56
N LEU A 53 -18.86 -30.97 -15.51
CA LEU A 53 -19.08 -32.11 -16.39
C LEU A 53 -19.99 -31.68 -17.53
N LEU A 54 -19.48 -31.89 -18.75
CA LEU A 54 -20.20 -31.59 -19.98
C LEU A 54 -20.56 -32.88 -20.72
N PRO A 55 -21.80 -33.04 -21.20
CA PRO A 55 -22.16 -34.16 -22.04
C PRO A 55 -21.55 -33.98 -23.44
N LEU A 56 -20.54 -34.78 -23.76
CA LEU A 56 -19.90 -34.84 -25.08
C LEU A 56 -20.13 -36.23 -25.68
N TYR A 57 -20.85 -36.31 -26.80
CA TYR A 57 -21.14 -37.56 -27.51
C TYR A 57 -21.71 -38.70 -26.63
N GLY A 58 -22.58 -38.35 -25.67
CA GLY A 58 -23.21 -39.33 -24.78
C GLY A 58 -22.35 -39.73 -23.57
N VAL A 59 -21.19 -39.11 -23.38
CA VAL A 59 -20.30 -39.33 -22.23
C VAL A 59 -20.15 -38.03 -21.45
N MET A 60 -20.17 -38.12 -20.12
CA MET A 60 -19.90 -36.97 -19.24
C MET A 60 -18.39 -36.75 -19.14
N VAL A 61 -17.92 -35.61 -19.63
CA VAL A 61 -16.49 -35.26 -19.64
C VAL A 61 -16.21 -34.18 -18.61
N PRO A 62 -15.35 -34.43 -17.60
CA PRO A 62 -15.03 -33.46 -16.56
C PRO A 62 -13.96 -32.46 -17.01
N PHE A 63 -14.19 -31.19 -16.69
CA PHE A 63 -13.24 -30.10 -16.88
C PHE A 63 -13.00 -29.40 -15.55
N HIS A 64 -11.75 -29.36 -15.10
CA HIS A 64 -11.40 -28.63 -13.88
C HIS A 64 -11.67 -27.13 -14.07
N ILE A 65 -12.20 -26.47 -13.03
CA ILE A 65 -12.69 -25.09 -13.12
C ILE A 65 -11.59 -24.09 -13.49
N THR A 66 -10.33 -24.36 -13.14
CA THR A 66 -9.19 -23.50 -13.49
C THR A 66 -8.86 -23.49 -14.98
N THR A 67 -9.26 -24.52 -15.73
CA THR A 67 -9.05 -24.56 -17.19
C THR A 67 -10.07 -23.73 -17.97
N LEU A 68 -11.15 -23.28 -17.32
CA LEU A 68 -12.23 -22.53 -17.95
C LEU A 68 -11.93 -21.02 -17.98
N LYS A 69 -11.80 -20.45 -19.17
CA LYS A 69 -11.46 -19.02 -19.36
C LYS A 69 -12.66 -18.07 -19.22
N SER A 70 -13.81 -18.38 -19.81
CA SER A 70 -14.99 -17.51 -19.81
C SER A 70 -16.25 -18.30 -20.13
N ILE A 71 -17.39 -17.88 -19.57
CA ILE A 71 -18.70 -18.50 -19.79
C ILE A 71 -19.71 -17.39 -20.05
N THR A 72 -20.36 -17.44 -21.20
CA THR A 72 -21.33 -16.44 -21.66
C THR A 72 -22.63 -17.16 -22.03
N ILE A 73 -23.77 -16.58 -21.65
CA ILE A 73 -25.10 -17.04 -22.07
C ILE A 73 -25.70 -15.91 -22.90
N ASN A 74 -26.26 -16.24 -24.06
CA ASN A 74 -26.83 -15.22 -24.93
C ASN A 74 -28.35 -15.08 -24.73
N GLN A 75 -29.18 -16.14 -24.72
CA GLN A 75 -30.65 -15.97 -24.67
C GLN A 75 -31.49 -17.08 -23.96
N ASP A 76 -30.92 -18.21 -23.53
CA ASP A 76 -31.69 -19.31 -22.89
C ASP A 76 -31.61 -19.31 -21.36
N ASN A 77 -32.77 -19.17 -20.70
CA ASN A 77 -32.90 -19.12 -19.25
C ASN A 77 -32.68 -20.49 -18.56
N ASP A 78 -32.86 -21.60 -19.29
CA ASP A 78 -32.79 -22.97 -18.73
C ASP A 78 -31.39 -23.36 -18.23
N HIS A 79 -30.34 -22.69 -18.72
CA HIS A 79 -28.96 -22.91 -18.29
C HIS A 79 -28.40 -21.77 -17.42
N ALA A 80 -29.23 -20.77 -17.09
CA ALA A 80 -28.81 -19.61 -16.30
C ALA A 80 -28.31 -20.02 -14.91
N TYR A 81 -29.03 -20.93 -14.24
CA TYR A 81 -28.68 -21.43 -12.92
C TYR A 81 -27.31 -22.13 -12.91
N VAL A 82 -27.09 -23.06 -13.84
CA VAL A 82 -25.84 -23.84 -13.92
C VAL A 82 -24.65 -22.93 -14.21
N VAL A 83 -24.79 -21.96 -15.12
CA VAL A 83 -23.71 -20.99 -15.38
C VAL A 83 -23.43 -20.11 -14.17
N GLN A 84 -24.45 -19.74 -13.38
CA GLN A 84 -24.25 -19.01 -12.14
C GLN A 84 -23.47 -19.85 -11.12
N GLU A 85 -23.77 -21.15 -10.98
CA GLU A 85 -23.01 -22.06 -10.13
C GLU A 85 -21.56 -22.20 -10.60
N ILE A 86 -21.31 -22.37 -11.90
CA ILE A 86 -19.96 -22.47 -12.44
C ILE A 86 -19.18 -21.16 -12.20
N LYS A 87 -19.82 -20.00 -12.38
CA LYS A 87 -19.22 -18.69 -12.09
C LYS A 87 -18.87 -18.54 -10.60
N LEU A 88 -19.77 -18.97 -9.71
CA LEU A 88 -19.55 -18.96 -8.26
C LEU A 88 -18.37 -19.87 -7.89
N LEU A 89 -18.38 -21.12 -8.34
CA LEU A 89 -17.31 -22.10 -8.07
C LEU A 89 -15.96 -21.58 -8.57
N ARG A 90 -15.92 -21.05 -9.79
CA ARG A 90 -14.72 -20.44 -10.36
C ARG A 90 -14.19 -19.29 -9.52
N SER A 91 -15.08 -18.39 -9.09
CA SER A 91 -14.70 -17.25 -8.25
C SER A 91 -14.06 -17.72 -6.93
N THR A 92 -14.67 -18.72 -6.27
CA THR A 92 -14.17 -19.30 -5.02
C THR A 92 -12.79 -19.94 -5.18
N VAL A 93 -12.63 -20.80 -6.19
CA VAL A 93 -11.36 -21.51 -6.44
C VAL A 93 -10.25 -20.53 -6.81
N LEU A 94 -10.52 -19.59 -7.72
CA LEU A 94 -9.53 -18.58 -8.10
C LEU A 94 -9.16 -17.67 -6.92
N SER A 95 -10.11 -17.30 -6.06
CA SER A 95 -9.81 -16.50 -4.87
C SER A 95 -8.93 -17.28 -3.87
N ARG A 96 -9.22 -18.56 -3.65
CA ARG A 96 -8.42 -19.44 -2.78
C ARG A 96 -7.02 -19.64 -3.33
N ASP A 97 -6.90 -19.94 -4.62
CA ASP A 97 -5.60 -20.19 -5.25
C ASP A 97 -4.77 -18.92 -5.29
N LYS A 98 -5.40 -17.76 -5.53
CA LYS A 98 -4.75 -16.45 -5.39
C LYS A 98 -4.26 -16.21 -3.97
N GLU A 99 -5.08 -16.47 -2.94
CA GLU A 99 -4.68 -16.33 -1.55
C GLU A 99 -3.52 -17.28 -1.19
N ARG A 100 -3.54 -18.51 -1.70
CA ARG A 100 -2.46 -19.49 -1.52
C ARG A 100 -1.17 -19.03 -2.20
N ALA A 101 -1.25 -18.52 -3.43
CA ALA A 101 -0.11 -17.99 -4.16
C ALA A 101 0.48 -16.75 -3.46
N GLU A 102 -0.38 -15.84 -2.98
CA GLU A 102 0.06 -14.67 -2.20
C GLU A 102 0.77 -15.09 -0.92
N ARG A 103 0.23 -16.08 -0.19
CA ARG A 103 0.86 -16.64 1.01
C ARG A 103 2.17 -17.37 0.74
N ALA A 104 2.30 -18.04 -0.41
CA ALA A 104 3.51 -18.77 -0.79
C ALA A 104 4.70 -17.83 -1.08
N THR A 105 4.43 -16.59 -1.52
CA THR A 105 5.47 -15.58 -1.76
C THR A 105 5.96 -14.84 -0.51
N LEU A 106 5.40 -15.15 0.67
CA LEU A 106 5.76 -14.45 1.90
C LEU A 106 7.12 -14.88 2.43
N VAL A 107 7.95 -13.89 2.77
CA VAL A 107 9.19 -14.11 3.49
C VAL A 107 8.87 -14.41 4.95
N VAL A 108 9.35 -15.55 5.45
CA VAL A 108 9.16 -15.94 6.85
C VAL A 108 9.93 -14.97 7.74
N GLN A 109 9.19 -14.24 8.56
CA GLN A 109 9.74 -13.29 9.52
C GLN A 109 10.08 -13.99 10.84
N GLU A 110 11.00 -13.39 11.60
CA GLU A 110 11.28 -13.82 12.97
C GLU A 110 10.08 -13.58 13.90
N LYS A 111 10.05 -14.28 15.04
CA LYS A 111 9.01 -14.06 16.05
C LYS A 111 9.38 -12.82 16.88
N LEU A 112 8.36 -12.04 17.24
CA LEU A 112 8.55 -10.90 18.12
C LEU A 112 9.03 -11.36 19.52
N VAL A 113 10.09 -10.73 19.99
CA VAL A 113 10.68 -10.90 21.31
C VAL A 113 10.26 -9.73 22.19
N ARG A 114 9.55 -10.01 23.27
CA ARG A 114 9.11 -8.98 24.22
C ARG A 114 10.31 -8.35 24.91
N GLY A 115 10.39 -7.02 24.87
CA GLY A 115 11.45 -6.26 25.53
C GLY A 115 11.26 -6.18 27.04
N LYS A 116 12.36 -5.94 27.77
CA LYS A 116 12.31 -5.61 29.22
C LYS A 116 11.67 -4.24 29.45
N ARG A 117 11.92 -3.30 28.53
CA ARG A 117 11.26 -1.99 28.46
C ARG A 117 10.35 -2.03 27.24
N VAL A 118 9.07 -1.71 27.45
CA VAL A 118 8.06 -1.66 26.39
C VAL A 118 7.48 -0.26 26.38
N TYR A 119 7.60 0.43 25.25
CA TYR A 119 6.95 1.72 25.04
C TYR A 119 5.60 1.48 24.38
N ARG A 120 4.55 2.11 24.89
CA ARG A 120 3.18 1.89 24.40
C ARG A 120 2.55 3.20 23.96
N LEU A 121 1.90 3.18 22.81
CA LEU A 121 1.10 4.27 22.25
C LEU A 121 -0.34 3.76 22.06
N PRO A 122 -1.31 4.18 22.91
CA PRO A 122 -2.69 3.72 22.86
C PRO A 122 -3.52 4.48 21.80
N ASP A 123 -4.78 4.04 21.64
CA ASP A 123 -5.82 4.71 20.85
C ASP A 123 -5.47 4.95 19.37
N LEU A 124 -4.84 3.95 18.76
CA LEU A 124 -4.41 3.98 17.37
C LEU A 124 -5.32 3.17 16.46
N TRP A 125 -5.68 3.78 15.35
CA TRP A 125 -6.24 3.09 14.19
C TRP A 125 -5.11 2.54 13.31
N VAL A 126 -5.42 1.51 12.52
CA VAL A 126 -4.45 0.87 11.62
C VAL A 126 -4.97 0.80 10.18
N ARG A 127 -4.09 1.06 9.22
CA ARG A 127 -4.32 0.96 7.78
C ARG A 127 -3.17 0.20 7.11
N PRO A 128 -3.42 -0.75 6.18
CA PRO A 128 -4.72 -1.33 5.84
C PRO A 128 -5.43 -1.95 7.03
N THR A 129 -6.76 -2.08 6.95
CA THR A 129 -7.56 -2.63 8.04
C THR A 129 -7.26 -4.10 8.28
N LEU A 130 -7.09 -4.50 9.54
CA LEU A 130 -7.05 -5.92 9.92
C LEU A 130 -8.39 -6.56 9.56
N GLY A 131 -8.36 -7.74 8.93
CA GLY A 131 -9.51 -8.40 8.28
C GLY A 131 -10.60 -8.97 9.21
N GLY A 132 -10.89 -8.31 10.32
CA GLY A 132 -11.87 -8.74 11.33
C GLY A 132 -13.33 -8.50 10.93
N ARG A 133 -14.23 -9.38 11.41
CA ARG A 133 -15.68 -9.15 11.30
C ARG A 133 -16.15 -8.20 12.41
N GLY A 134 -16.96 -7.21 12.05
CA GLY A 134 -17.61 -6.28 12.99
C GLY A 134 -16.99 -4.89 13.05
N ARG A 135 -17.47 -4.06 14.00
CA ARG A 135 -17.04 -2.65 14.14
C ARG A 135 -15.54 -2.57 14.43
N LYS A 136 -14.84 -1.68 13.73
CA LYS A 136 -13.43 -1.35 13.97
C LYS A 136 -13.28 -0.74 15.35
N ILE A 137 -12.25 -1.14 16.09
CA ILE A 137 -11.92 -0.63 17.43
C ILE A 137 -10.46 -0.20 17.40
N PRO A 138 -10.10 0.97 17.95
CA PRO A 138 -8.70 1.38 18.07
C PRO A 138 -7.94 0.42 18.99
N GLY A 139 -6.66 0.27 18.73
CA GLY A 139 -5.75 -0.61 19.45
C GLY A 139 -4.57 0.16 20.03
N ALA A 140 -3.57 -0.56 20.53
CA ALA A 140 -2.33 0.03 21.02
C ALA A 140 -1.12 -0.54 20.27
N LEU A 141 -0.17 0.33 19.95
CA LEU A 141 1.13 -0.04 19.41
C LEU A 141 2.15 -0.12 20.55
N GLU A 142 2.84 -1.25 20.64
CA GLU A 142 3.89 -1.50 21.62
C GLU A 142 5.22 -1.73 20.91
N ALA A 143 6.27 -1.01 21.33
CA ALA A 143 7.64 -1.22 20.87
C ALA A 143 8.34 -2.23 21.80
N HIS A 144 8.83 -3.33 21.21
CA HIS A 144 9.52 -4.43 21.90
C HIS A 144 11.00 -4.47 21.50
N ALA A 145 11.71 -5.57 21.77
CA ALA A 145 13.15 -5.64 21.55
C ALA A 145 13.53 -5.67 20.05
N ASN A 146 12.74 -6.37 19.23
CA ASN A 146 13.05 -6.58 17.80
C ASN A 146 11.94 -6.12 16.85
N GLY A 147 10.85 -5.56 17.36
CA GLY A 147 9.75 -5.12 16.52
C GLY A 147 8.66 -4.39 17.28
N PHE A 148 7.66 -3.93 16.54
CA PHE A 148 6.42 -3.41 17.06
C PHE A 148 5.35 -4.49 17.10
N ARG A 149 4.46 -4.40 18.09
CA ARG A 149 3.22 -5.16 18.17
C ARG A 149 2.05 -4.21 18.27
N TYR A 150 1.16 -4.26 17.31
CA TYR A 150 -0.15 -3.65 17.42
C TYR A 150 -1.16 -4.70 17.86
N MET A 151 -2.01 -4.36 18.82
CA MET A 151 -3.10 -5.24 19.25
C MET A 151 -4.36 -4.43 19.56
N ASN A 152 -5.49 -4.87 19.02
CA ASN A 152 -6.79 -4.34 19.39
C ASN A 152 -7.37 -5.07 20.63
N PRO A 153 -8.36 -4.50 21.33
CA PRO A 153 -9.00 -5.17 22.47
C PRO A 153 -9.67 -6.50 22.15
N LYS A 154 -9.88 -6.84 20.87
CA LYS A 154 -10.42 -8.14 20.42
C LYS A 154 -9.35 -9.22 20.25
N GLY A 155 -8.07 -8.88 20.43
CA GLY A 155 -6.94 -9.80 20.23
C GLY A 155 -6.48 -9.92 18.79
N GLU A 156 -7.02 -9.13 17.86
CA GLU A 156 -6.49 -9.02 16.49
C GLU A 156 -5.33 -8.04 16.50
N GLY A 157 -4.20 -8.45 15.95
CA GLY A 157 -2.98 -7.67 16.00
C GLY A 157 -2.04 -7.99 14.87
N ILE A 158 -0.99 -7.19 14.75
CA ILE A 158 0.07 -7.37 13.79
C ILE A 158 1.41 -7.06 14.43
N ASP A 159 2.41 -7.85 14.07
CA ASP A 159 3.79 -7.62 14.45
C ASP A 159 4.57 -7.08 13.25
N VAL A 160 5.35 -6.02 13.46
CA VAL A 160 6.20 -5.40 12.44
C VAL A 160 7.64 -5.43 12.95
N MET A 161 8.48 -6.26 12.36
CA MET A 161 9.88 -6.42 12.79
C MET A 161 10.72 -5.24 12.33
N TYR A 162 11.65 -4.77 13.18
CA TYR A 162 12.52 -3.64 12.85
C TYR A 162 13.36 -3.92 11.60
N ARG A 163 13.90 -5.14 11.47
CA ARG A 163 14.70 -5.55 10.32
C ARG A 163 13.96 -5.51 8.97
N ASN A 164 12.62 -5.53 8.99
CA ASN A 164 11.81 -5.47 7.78
C ASN A 164 11.33 -4.04 7.45
N ILE A 165 11.64 -3.04 8.28
CA ILE A 165 11.28 -1.64 8.00
C ILE A 165 12.36 -1.05 7.11
N ARG A 166 11.95 -0.59 5.91
CA ARG A 166 12.83 0.17 5.01
C ARG A 166 12.82 1.64 5.37
N HIS A 167 11.62 2.21 5.53
CA HIS A 167 11.43 3.62 5.90
C HIS A 167 10.38 3.73 7.00
N ALA A 168 10.65 4.57 7.99
CA ALA A 168 9.72 4.91 9.06
C ALA A 168 9.42 6.42 8.98
N PHE A 169 8.14 6.78 8.95
CA PHE A 169 7.71 8.17 8.88
C PHE A 169 6.89 8.56 10.08
N PHE A 170 7.13 9.77 10.58
CA PHE A 170 6.29 10.43 11.56
C PHE A 170 5.76 11.74 10.98
N GLN A 171 4.44 11.85 10.85
CA GLN A 171 3.78 13.06 10.37
C GLN A 171 2.90 13.63 11.49
N PRO A 172 3.25 14.79 12.07
CA PRO A 172 2.42 15.48 13.05
C PRO A 172 1.14 16.02 12.40
N ALA A 173 0.09 16.20 13.20
CA ALA A 173 -1.17 16.78 12.75
C ALA A 173 -1.09 18.32 12.64
N ASP A 174 -0.20 18.85 11.78
CA ASP A 174 -0.10 20.29 11.53
C ASP A 174 -0.99 20.66 10.35
N ASN A 175 -2.20 21.16 10.65
CA ASN A 175 -3.29 21.41 9.69
C ASN A 175 -3.88 20.16 9.01
N GLU A 176 -3.57 18.98 9.54
CA GLU A 176 -4.14 17.69 9.14
C GLU A 176 -5.06 17.16 10.25
N MET A 177 -6.06 16.36 9.89
CA MET A 177 -7.00 15.78 10.86
C MET A 177 -6.42 14.61 11.65
N VAL A 178 -5.25 14.10 11.24
CA VAL A 178 -4.65 12.88 11.78
C VAL A 178 -3.16 13.05 12.05
N THR A 179 -2.69 12.45 13.14
CA THR A 179 -1.25 12.23 13.40
C THR A 179 -0.89 10.83 12.94
N ILE A 180 0.20 10.66 12.19
CA ILE A 180 0.52 9.42 11.48
C ILE A 180 1.90 8.88 11.87
N LEU A 181 1.97 7.57 12.08
CA LEU A 181 3.19 6.76 12.02
C LEU A 181 3.06 5.77 10.86
N HIS A 182 3.95 5.86 9.89
CA HIS A 182 3.91 5.00 8.71
C HIS A 182 5.20 4.18 8.59
N PHE A 183 5.06 2.89 8.30
CA PHE A 183 6.17 2.00 8.06
C PHE A 183 6.06 1.43 6.65
N HIS A 184 7.06 1.72 5.83
CA HIS A 184 7.27 1.10 4.53
C HIS A 184 8.23 -0.07 4.70
N LEU A 185 7.79 -1.26 4.32
CA LEU A 185 8.49 -2.51 4.55
C LEU A 185 9.30 -2.94 3.33
N ILE A 186 10.41 -3.64 3.58
CA ILE A 186 11.22 -4.27 2.53
C ILE A 186 10.40 -5.38 1.88
N ASP A 187 9.98 -6.34 2.69
CA ASP A 187 9.14 -7.47 2.30
C ASP A 187 7.69 -7.29 2.77
N PRO A 188 6.71 -7.64 1.92
CA PRO A 188 5.31 -7.49 2.27
C PRO A 188 4.91 -8.48 3.38
N ILE A 189 4.06 -8.02 4.29
CA ILE A 189 3.47 -8.86 5.34
C ILE A 189 1.96 -9.00 5.13
N MET A 190 1.36 -10.02 5.75
CA MET A 190 -0.09 -10.23 5.70
C MET A 190 -0.80 -9.36 6.73
N MET A 191 -1.76 -8.58 6.26
CA MET A 191 -2.72 -7.84 7.07
C MET A 191 -4.12 -8.37 6.82
N GLY A 192 -4.58 -9.28 7.68
CA GLY A 192 -5.80 -10.05 7.42
C GLY A 192 -5.65 -10.88 6.15
N ASN A 193 -6.43 -10.54 5.11
CA ASN A 193 -6.47 -11.29 3.85
C ASN A 193 -5.67 -10.63 2.72
N LYS A 194 -5.00 -9.49 2.99
CA LYS A 194 -4.24 -8.76 1.97
C LYS A 194 -2.77 -8.68 2.38
N LYS A 195 -1.88 -8.97 1.44
CA LYS A 195 -0.46 -8.62 1.59
C LYS A 195 -0.25 -7.12 1.35
N THR A 196 0.59 -6.49 2.15
CA THR A 196 0.93 -5.07 2.01
C THR A 196 2.38 -4.83 2.38
N LYS A 197 3.01 -3.85 1.71
CA LYS A 197 4.32 -3.31 2.11
C LYS A 197 4.19 -2.11 3.03
N ASP A 198 3.02 -1.51 3.10
CA ASP A 198 2.79 -0.29 3.85
C ASP A 198 1.86 -0.57 5.02
N VAL A 199 2.29 -0.17 6.22
CA VAL A 199 1.54 -0.28 7.46
C VAL A 199 1.54 1.07 8.16
N GLN A 200 0.35 1.60 8.40
CA GLN A 200 0.15 2.91 8.96
C GLN A 200 -0.66 2.81 10.26
N PHE A 201 -0.20 3.52 11.29
CA PHE A 201 -0.91 3.75 12.53
C PHE A 201 -1.24 5.24 12.64
N TYR A 202 -2.48 5.58 12.96
CA TYR A 202 -2.88 6.97 13.04
C TYR A 202 -3.86 7.22 14.19
N ALA A 203 -3.85 8.45 14.70
CA ALA A 203 -4.81 8.96 15.66
C ALA A 203 -5.56 10.15 15.05
N GLU A 204 -6.88 10.19 15.23
CA GLU A 204 -7.73 11.29 14.77
C GLU A 204 -7.70 12.41 15.81
N VAL A 205 -7.49 13.63 15.35
CA VAL A 205 -7.35 14.83 16.18
C VAL A 205 -8.63 15.64 16.23
N MET A 206 -9.33 15.75 15.10
CA MET A 206 -10.65 16.37 15.03
C MET A 206 -11.76 15.35 15.33
N ASP A 207 -12.75 15.75 16.12
CA ASP A 207 -14.02 15.03 16.15
C ASP A 207 -14.82 15.42 14.92
N VAL A 208 -15.42 14.43 14.23
CA VAL A 208 -16.41 14.71 13.19
C VAL A 208 -17.53 15.49 13.86
N VAL A 209 -17.61 16.79 13.57
CA VAL A 209 -18.69 17.65 14.06
C VAL A 209 -19.99 17.02 13.59
N GLN A 210 -20.68 16.32 14.49
CA GLN A 210 -22.04 15.88 14.23
C GLN A 210 -22.83 17.16 14.04
N THR A 211 -23.42 17.35 12.87
CA THR A 211 -24.27 18.49 12.57
C THR A 211 -25.40 18.53 13.60
N LEU A 212 -25.22 19.32 14.65
CA LEU A 212 -26.29 19.74 15.53
C LEU A 212 -27.14 20.69 14.70
N ASP A 213 -28.32 20.21 14.32
CA ASP A 213 -29.29 20.91 13.49
C ASP A 213 -29.48 22.38 13.92
N GLY A 214 -29.24 23.28 12.96
CA GLY A 214 -30.19 24.34 12.61
C GLY A 214 -30.49 25.45 13.62
N SER A 215 -29.71 25.68 14.69
CA SER A 215 -29.91 26.84 15.57
C SER A 215 -28.91 27.95 15.24
N ARG A 216 -29.40 29.12 14.84
CA ARG A 216 -28.61 30.33 14.52
C ARG A 216 -27.69 30.69 15.69
N ARG A 217 -26.42 30.28 15.64
CA ARG A 217 -25.41 30.68 16.65
C ARG A 217 -24.87 32.07 16.30
N ALA A 218 -24.79 32.92 17.32
CA ALA A 218 -24.17 34.23 17.22
C ALA A 218 -22.65 34.05 17.12
N MET A 219 -22.00 34.87 16.31
CA MET A 219 -20.56 34.87 15.98
C MET A 219 -19.60 35.10 17.18
N HIS A 220 -20.14 35.17 18.40
CA HIS A 220 -19.40 35.33 19.66
C HIS A 220 -20.14 34.61 20.78
N ASP A 221 -20.26 33.29 20.65
CA ASP A 221 -20.67 32.43 21.76
C ASP A 221 -19.40 31.98 22.52
N PRO A 222 -19.26 32.22 23.84
CA PRO A 222 -18.13 31.70 24.62
C PRO A 222 -17.89 30.19 24.43
N ASP A 223 -18.92 29.43 24.10
CA ASP A 223 -18.85 27.99 23.85
C ASP A 223 -17.99 27.64 22.62
N GLU A 224 -17.93 28.49 21.58
CA GLU A 224 -17.14 28.23 20.36
C GLU A 224 -15.63 28.39 20.60
N LEU A 225 -15.26 29.39 21.41
CA LEU A 225 -13.86 29.61 21.83
C LEU A 225 -13.36 28.48 22.73
N GLU A 226 -14.23 27.93 23.59
CA GLU A 226 -13.90 26.79 24.44
C GLU A 226 -13.76 25.47 23.65
N GLU A 227 -14.55 25.28 22.59
CA GLU A 227 -14.41 24.15 21.67
C GLU A 227 -13.08 24.21 20.89
N GLU A 228 -12.72 25.37 20.35
CA GLU A 228 -11.45 25.55 19.62
C GLU A 228 -10.23 25.33 20.54
N GLN A 229 -10.28 25.82 21.78
CA GLN A 229 -9.21 25.58 22.75
C GLN A 229 -9.05 24.10 23.10
N ARG A 230 -10.15 23.38 23.35
CA ARG A 230 -10.12 21.94 23.62
C ARG A 230 -9.54 21.15 22.45
N GLU A 231 -9.89 21.50 21.22
CA GLU A 231 -9.36 20.85 20.03
C GLU A 231 -7.84 21.08 19.90
N ARG A 232 -7.39 22.33 20.15
CA ARG A 232 -5.97 22.67 20.12
C ARG A 232 -5.18 21.94 21.20
N GLU A 233 -5.71 21.84 22.41
CA GLU A 233 -5.09 21.09 23.50
C GLU A 233 -5.02 19.59 23.18
N ARG A 234 -6.09 19.01 22.62
CA ARG A 234 -6.13 17.61 22.18
C ARG A 234 -5.08 17.33 21.12
N ARG A 235 -5.01 18.17 20.09
CA ARG A 235 -3.99 18.08 19.03
C ARG A 235 -2.58 18.13 19.58
N ASN A 236 -2.29 19.12 20.41
CA ASN A 236 -0.96 19.30 20.99
C ASN A 236 -0.59 18.11 21.88
N LYS A 237 -1.54 17.56 22.63
CA LYS A 237 -1.34 16.36 23.44
C LYS A 237 -1.03 15.13 22.58
N ILE A 238 -1.83 14.85 21.56
CA ILE A 238 -1.60 13.70 20.65
C ILE A 238 -0.24 13.84 19.95
N ASN A 239 0.08 15.01 19.41
CA ASN A 239 1.38 15.27 18.79
C ASN A 239 2.53 15.06 19.79
N ALA A 240 2.40 15.54 21.04
CA ALA A 240 3.41 15.37 22.07
C ALA A 240 3.61 13.90 22.48
N ASP A 241 2.53 13.14 22.60
CA ASP A 241 2.56 11.71 22.92
C ASP A 241 3.26 10.91 21.82
N PHE A 242 2.92 11.17 20.55
CA PHE A 242 3.59 10.56 19.40
C PHE A 242 5.07 10.93 19.34
N GLN A 243 5.40 12.22 19.50
CA GLN A 243 6.80 12.66 19.52
C GLN A 243 7.59 12.00 20.65
N GLN A 244 6.99 11.86 21.84
CA GLN A 244 7.66 11.17 22.95
C GLN A 244 7.87 9.68 22.64
N PHE A 245 6.90 9.02 22.03
CA PHE A 245 7.03 7.64 21.60
C PHE A 245 8.14 7.48 20.56
N VAL A 246 8.13 8.29 19.50
CA VAL A 246 9.16 8.31 18.44
C VAL A 246 10.56 8.53 19.02
N ARG A 247 10.74 9.53 19.89
CA ARG A 247 12.04 9.79 20.55
C ARG A 247 12.55 8.58 21.34
N ARG A 248 11.68 7.94 22.13
CA ARG A 248 12.05 6.77 22.94
C ARG A 248 12.41 5.54 22.09
N VAL A 249 11.72 5.37 20.96
CA VAL A 249 12.03 4.29 20.01
C VAL A 249 13.33 4.57 19.28
N GLN A 250 13.57 5.81 18.87
CA GLN A 250 14.83 6.24 18.23
C GLN A 250 16.03 5.97 19.16
N GLU A 251 15.96 6.39 20.42
CA GLU A 251 16.99 6.12 21.44
C GLU A 251 17.21 4.61 21.66
N MET A 252 16.17 3.79 21.50
CA MET A 252 16.26 2.34 21.61
C MET A 252 16.96 1.73 20.41
N TRP A 253 16.65 2.18 19.18
CA TRP A 253 17.33 1.71 17.97
C TRP A 253 18.81 2.07 17.99
N GLU A 254 19.17 3.30 18.37
CA GLU A 254 20.56 3.73 18.48
C GLU A 254 21.37 2.94 19.52
N ARG A 255 20.73 2.56 20.64
CA ARG A 255 21.39 1.80 21.71
C ARG A 255 21.50 0.32 21.41
N ASP A 256 20.39 -0.32 21.02
CA ASP A 256 20.27 -1.77 20.99
C ASP A 256 20.49 -2.35 19.58
N MET A 257 20.28 -1.57 18.51
CA MET A 257 20.32 -2.00 17.10
C MET A 257 21.00 -0.96 16.18
N PRO A 258 22.26 -0.56 16.47
CA PRO A 258 22.96 0.44 15.66
C PRO A 258 23.29 -0.04 14.24
N ASP A 259 23.19 -1.34 13.96
CA ASP A 259 23.41 -1.94 12.63
C ASP A 259 22.32 -1.57 11.63
N LEU A 260 21.12 -1.25 12.10
CA LEU A 260 19.96 -1.05 11.24
C LEU A 260 19.92 0.36 10.60
N ASN A 261 20.61 1.35 11.19
CA ASN A 261 20.57 2.76 10.77
C ASN A 261 19.14 3.29 10.52
N LEU A 262 18.18 2.84 11.33
CA LEU A 262 16.79 3.23 11.19
C LEU A 262 16.54 4.57 11.89
N GLU A 263 15.91 5.49 11.18
CA GLU A 263 15.53 6.80 11.68
C GLU A 263 14.09 7.11 11.28
N PHE A 264 13.37 7.83 12.14
CA PHE A 264 12.07 8.39 11.78
C PHE A 264 12.25 9.64 10.92
N ASP A 265 11.80 9.56 9.67
CA ASP A 265 11.78 10.67 8.75
C ASP A 265 10.48 11.49 8.92
N VAL A 266 10.58 12.81 8.79
CA VAL A 266 9.45 13.74 8.96
C VAL A 266 9.24 14.49 7.66
N PRO A 267 8.07 14.36 7.00
CA PRO A 267 7.82 15.05 5.72
C PRO A 267 8.00 16.57 5.83
N PHE A 268 8.74 17.16 4.89
CA PHE A 268 9.02 18.59 4.89
C PHE A 268 7.80 19.39 4.45
N ARG A 269 6.95 19.80 5.40
CA ARG A 269 5.79 20.66 5.10
C ARG A 269 6.14 22.14 5.06
N CYS A 270 6.96 22.63 5.98
CA CYS A 270 7.32 24.04 6.06
C CYS A 270 8.44 24.22 7.08
N GLY A 271 9.59 24.77 6.66
CA GLY A 271 10.54 25.57 7.47
C GLY A 271 10.93 25.20 8.91
N GLN A 272 10.53 24.07 9.47
CA GLN A 272 10.66 23.75 10.89
C GLN A 272 11.57 22.55 11.08
N GLN A 273 12.88 22.82 11.07
CA GLN A 273 13.68 22.19 12.12
C GLN A 273 13.43 22.97 13.41
N PRO A 274 13.28 22.33 14.58
CA PRO A 274 13.45 23.01 15.85
C PRO A 274 14.94 23.32 16.01
N ARG A 275 15.44 24.35 15.33
CA ARG A 275 16.75 24.92 15.60
C ARG A 275 16.61 26.05 16.60
N PRO A 276 17.54 26.20 17.56
CA PRO A 276 17.63 27.39 18.40
C PRO A 276 17.67 28.64 17.50
N PRO A 277 17.13 29.78 17.95
CA PRO A 277 17.00 30.98 17.14
C PRO A 277 18.36 31.35 16.51
N PRO A 278 18.44 31.53 15.17
CA PRO A 278 19.70 31.86 14.53
C PRO A 278 20.19 33.25 15.00
N PRO A 279 21.51 33.45 15.10
CA PRO A 279 22.07 34.78 15.34
C PRO A 279 21.64 35.75 14.23
N PRO A 280 21.40 37.04 14.55
CA PRO A 280 20.65 37.97 13.70
C PRO A 280 21.41 38.51 12.48
N ARG A 281 22.26 37.74 11.78
CA ARG A 281 23.06 38.24 10.63
C ARG A 281 23.37 37.27 9.48
N GLN A 282 22.65 36.17 9.30
CA GLN A 282 22.74 35.42 8.04
C GLN A 282 21.35 35.10 7.54
N GLN A 283 21.11 35.44 6.27
CA GLN A 283 19.85 35.25 5.57
C GLN A 283 19.32 33.86 5.86
N GLN A 284 18.18 33.83 6.56
CA GLN A 284 17.31 32.67 6.69
C GLN A 284 17.05 32.19 5.26
N GLN A 285 17.74 31.13 4.83
CA GLN A 285 17.33 30.41 3.65
C GLN A 285 16.01 29.76 4.05
N GLN A 286 14.91 30.48 3.78
CA GLN A 286 13.57 29.91 3.76
C GLN A 286 13.67 28.75 2.78
N GLN A 287 13.82 27.53 3.30
CA GLN A 287 13.53 26.35 2.52
C GLN A 287 12.04 26.45 2.23
N GLY A 288 11.72 26.92 1.02
CA GLY A 288 10.36 27.08 0.55
C GLY A 288 9.60 25.78 0.70
N GLU A 289 8.28 25.87 0.74
CA GLU A 289 7.37 24.74 0.76
C GLU A 289 7.67 23.79 -0.42
N LEU A 290 8.47 22.75 -0.16
CA LEU A 290 8.85 21.72 -1.13
C LEU A 290 7.68 20.76 -1.43
N SER A 291 6.63 20.83 -0.63
CA SER A 291 5.37 20.14 -0.91
C SER A 291 4.70 20.71 -2.17
N PHE A 292 4.04 19.83 -2.91
CA PHE A 292 3.26 20.19 -4.09
C PHE A 292 2.01 19.34 -4.20
N GLU A 293 0.97 19.91 -4.80
CA GLU A 293 -0.27 19.18 -5.08
C GLU A 293 -0.13 18.39 -6.39
N GLY A 294 -0.67 17.16 -6.40
CA GLY A 294 -0.68 16.31 -7.58
C GLY A 294 -1.61 15.12 -7.42
N VAL A 295 -1.76 14.33 -8.47
CA VAL A 295 -2.63 13.15 -8.51
C VAL A 295 -1.77 11.92 -8.81
N PRO A 296 -1.23 11.24 -7.78
CA PRO A 296 -0.47 9.99 -7.97
C PRO A 296 -1.41 8.80 -8.30
N HIS A 297 -2.67 8.89 -7.87
CA HIS A 297 -3.65 7.82 -8.01
C HIS A 297 -4.99 8.32 -8.57
N ARG A 298 -5.89 8.83 -7.70
CA ARG A 298 -7.26 9.22 -8.11
C ARG A 298 -7.67 10.61 -7.64
N SER A 299 -7.17 11.05 -6.50
CA SER A 299 -7.47 12.31 -5.86
C SER A 299 -6.27 13.26 -5.93
N THR A 300 -6.55 14.55 -5.88
CA THR A 300 -5.51 15.56 -5.66
C THR A 300 -5.09 15.51 -4.21
N VAL A 301 -3.81 15.29 -4.00
CA VAL A 301 -3.18 15.12 -2.69
C VAL A 301 -1.89 15.93 -2.63
N THR A 302 -1.48 16.30 -1.42
CA THR A 302 -0.22 17.01 -1.19
C THR A 302 0.91 15.99 -1.07
N VAL A 303 1.74 15.94 -2.11
CA VAL A 303 2.95 15.13 -2.14
C VAL A 303 4.07 15.90 -1.43
N MET A 304 4.77 15.21 -0.53
CA MET A 304 5.80 15.80 0.31
C MET A 304 7.12 15.06 0.14
N PRO A 305 8.22 15.75 -0.16
CA PRO A 305 9.53 15.16 -0.04
C PRO A 305 9.94 15.06 1.44
N THR A 306 10.74 14.06 1.72
CA THR A 306 11.43 13.84 3.00
C THR A 306 12.95 13.84 2.74
N VAL A 307 13.78 13.42 3.71
CA VAL A 307 15.24 13.36 3.50
C VAL A 307 15.59 12.40 2.36
N ASN A 308 14.96 11.21 2.35
CA ASN A 308 15.32 10.12 1.45
C ASN A 308 14.17 9.65 0.55
N CYS A 309 12.96 10.20 0.73
CA CYS A 309 11.76 9.73 0.03
C CYS A 309 10.91 10.88 -0.53
N VAL A 310 10.01 10.52 -1.44
CA VAL A 310 8.81 11.29 -1.78
C VAL A 310 7.62 10.51 -1.29
N VAL A 311 6.77 11.14 -0.48
CA VAL A 311 5.67 10.45 0.20
C VAL A 311 4.34 11.17 0.08
N GLU A 312 3.29 10.38 0.07
CA GLU A 312 1.92 10.77 0.35
C GLU A 312 1.32 9.69 1.26
N LEU A 313 0.96 10.10 2.48
CA LEU A 313 0.58 9.21 3.57
C LEU A 313 -0.84 9.48 4.09
N THR A 314 -1.53 10.50 3.59
CA THR A 314 -2.82 10.93 4.15
C THR A 314 -3.94 10.00 3.65
N GLU A 315 -3.91 9.61 2.37
CA GLU A 315 -4.91 8.77 1.72
C GLU A 315 -4.34 7.42 1.25
N MET A 316 -5.19 6.39 1.15
CA MET A 316 -4.84 5.12 0.52
C MET A 316 -5.30 5.11 -0.96
N PRO A 317 -4.50 4.59 -1.91
CA PRO A 317 -3.22 3.91 -1.69
C PRO A 317 -2.08 4.88 -1.39
N PHE A 318 -1.23 4.50 -0.43
CA PHE A 318 -0.10 5.32 -0.03
C PHE A 318 0.96 5.37 -1.14
N THR A 319 1.56 6.53 -1.33
CA THR A 319 2.70 6.68 -2.22
C THR A 319 3.96 6.81 -1.38
N VAL A 320 4.89 5.85 -1.50
CA VAL A 320 6.22 5.93 -0.90
C VAL A 320 7.25 5.60 -1.97
N VAL A 321 8.11 6.57 -2.28
CA VAL A 321 9.17 6.42 -3.28
C VAL A 321 10.50 6.79 -2.66
N SER A 322 11.39 5.81 -2.52
CA SER A 322 12.79 6.08 -2.14
C SER A 322 13.50 6.79 -3.29
N LEU A 323 14.18 7.89 -3.00
CA LEU A 323 14.94 8.66 -3.99
C LEU A 323 16.07 7.84 -4.60
N GLU A 324 16.64 6.90 -3.84
CA GLU A 324 17.67 5.96 -4.30
C GLU A 324 17.19 4.98 -5.39
N ASP A 325 15.88 4.71 -5.46
CA ASP A 325 15.29 3.79 -6.43
C ASP A 325 14.99 4.45 -7.77
N ILE A 326 15.07 5.79 -7.85
CA ILE A 326 14.74 6.57 -9.04
C ILE A 326 15.93 6.54 -10.00
N GLU A 327 15.66 6.23 -11.27
CA GLU A 327 16.64 6.31 -12.37
C GLU A 327 16.56 7.67 -13.07
N VAL A 328 15.36 8.09 -13.47
CA VAL A 328 15.12 9.33 -14.19
C VAL A 328 13.70 9.84 -13.92
N VAL A 329 13.53 11.16 -13.93
CA VAL A 329 12.21 11.79 -13.83
C VAL A 329 11.90 12.53 -15.13
N ASN A 330 10.79 12.20 -15.77
CA ASN A 330 10.32 12.85 -16.97
C ASN A 330 9.18 13.82 -16.63
N LEU A 331 9.37 15.10 -16.94
CA LEU A 331 8.33 16.13 -16.80
C LEU A 331 7.54 16.24 -18.12
N GLU A 332 6.31 15.75 -18.09
CA GLU A 332 5.42 15.69 -19.24
C GLU A 332 4.50 16.90 -19.30
N ARG A 333 4.02 17.23 -20.51
CA ARG A 333 3.07 18.33 -20.74
C ARG A 333 3.55 19.70 -20.22
N VAL A 334 4.87 19.93 -20.22
CA VAL A 334 5.43 21.25 -19.91
C VAL A 334 5.29 22.16 -21.12
N GLY A 335 4.52 23.25 -21.00
CA GLY A 335 4.33 24.23 -22.07
C GLY A 335 3.70 25.54 -21.61
N PHE A 336 3.93 26.62 -22.35
CA PHE A 336 3.57 27.99 -21.95
C PHE A 336 2.07 28.23 -21.71
N ASN A 337 1.18 27.46 -22.35
CA ASN A 337 -0.27 27.61 -22.24
C ASN A 337 -0.94 26.61 -21.28
N LEU A 338 -0.16 25.76 -20.62
CA LEU A 338 -0.68 24.71 -19.73
C LEU A 338 -0.56 25.15 -18.27
N LYS A 339 -1.68 25.07 -17.54
CA LYS A 339 -1.75 25.39 -16.11
C LYS A 339 -1.13 24.31 -15.23
N ASN A 340 -1.11 23.08 -15.74
CA ASN A 340 -0.62 21.90 -15.06
C ASN A 340 0.31 21.10 -15.98
N PHE A 341 1.24 20.37 -15.38
CA PHE A 341 2.12 19.40 -16.03
C PHE A 341 2.05 18.06 -15.27
N ASP A 342 2.64 17.00 -15.82
CA ASP A 342 2.75 15.71 -15.11
C ASP A 342 4.20 15.33 -14.88
N MET A 343 4.40 14.43 -13.93
CA MET A 343 5.71 13.88 -13.60
C MET A 343 5.66 12.36 -13.66
N ALA A 344 6.50 11.76 -14.51
CA ALA A 344 6.68 10.32 -14.59
C ALA A 344 8.02 9.92 -13.95
N ILE A 345 7.97 9.11 -12.90
CA ILE A 345 9.11 8.61 -12.15
C ILE A 345 9.44 7.21 -12.64
N VAL A 346 10.61 7.06 -13.27
CA VAL A 346 11.14 5.78 -13.75
C VAL A 346 12.09 5.22 -12.71
N PHE A 347 11.87 3.97 -12.33
CA PHE A 347 12.68 3.27 -11.34
C PHE A 347 13.89 2.59 -11.99
N LYS A 348 14.94 2.37 -11.19
CA LYS A 348 16.11 1.56 -11.58
C LYS A 348 15.75 0.11 -11.89
N ASP A 349 14.76 -0.41 -11.18
CA ASP A 349 14.16 -1.71 -11.49
C ASP A 349 13.11 -1.54 -12.59
N PHE A 350 13.48 -1.87 -13.82
CA PHE A 350 12.59 -1.81 -14.99
C PHE A 350 11.47 -2.87 -14.99
N SER A 351 11.45 -3.79 -14.01
CA SER A 351 10.30 -4.68 -13.81
C SER A 351 9.15 -4.01 -13.05
N ARG A 352 9.44 -2.89 -12.37
CA ARG A 352 8.45 -2.05 -11.69
C ARG A 352 7.84 -1.05 -12.68
N ASP A 353 6.51 -0.95 -12.64
CA ASP A 353 5.78 0.04 -13.43
C ASP A 353 6.16 1.48 -13.04
N VAL A 354 6.17 2.37 -14.03
CA VAL A 354 6.43 3.80 -13.86
C VAL A 354 5.34 4.42 -12.97
N LEU A 355 5.74 5.21 -11.97
CA LEU A 355 4.79 5.98 -11.18
C LEU A 355 4.56 7.33 -11.85
N ARG A 356 3.29 7.69 -12.09
CA ARG A 356 2.91 8.98 -12.65
C ARG A 356 2.20 9.82 -11.60
N ILE A 357 2.57 11.08 -11.51
CA ILE A 357 1.90 12.10 -10.70
C ILE A 357 1.35 13.14 -11.65
N ASP A 358 0.03 13.15 -11.78
CA ASP A 358 -0.65 13.99 -12.76
C ASP A 358 -1.07 15.34 -12.15
N ALA A 359 -1.37 16.30 -13.02
CA ALA A 359 -2.03 17.57 -12.69
C ALA A 359 -1.27 18.44 -11.66
N ILE A 360 0.06 18.45 -11.72
CA ILE A 360 0.90 19.29 -10.88
C ILE A 360 0.84 20.76 -11.37
N PRO A 361 0.58 21.76 -10.51
CA PRO A 361 0.52 23.16 -10.94
C PRO A 361 1.86 23.66 -11.51
N THR A 362 1.84 24.31 -12.68
CA THR A 362 3.06 24.86 -13.35
C THR A 362 3.83 25.85 -12.47
N LYS A 363 3.18 26.48 -11.48
CA LYS A 363 3.83 27.35 -10.48
C LYS A 363 4.91 26.64 -9.66
N LYS A 364 4.81 25.31 -9.50
CA LYS A 364 5.75 24.48 -8.73
C LYS A 364 6.84 23.85 -9.61
N LEU A 365 6.83 24.09 -10.93
CA LEU A 365 7.75 23.47 -11.89
C LEU A 365 9.21 23.78 -11.55
N ASP A 366 9.56 25.06 -11.38
CA ASP A 366 10.94 25.48 -11.09
C ASP A 366 11.40 24.93 -9.74
N THR A 367 10.53 24.95 -8.72
CA THR A 367 10.83 24.38 -7.39
C THR A 367 11.11 22.89 -7.46
N ILE A 368 10.30 22.13 -8.19
CA ILE A 368 10.48 20.67 -8.37
C ILE A 368 11.75 20.39 -9.16
N ARG A 369 12.01 21.15 -10.22
CA ARG A 369 13.22 21.02 -11.03
C ARG A 369 14.48 21.25 -10.21
N ASP A 370 14.53 22.34 -9.45
CA ASP A 370 15.68 22.69 -8.61
C ASP A 370 15.90 21.63 -7.52
N TRP A 371 14.82 21.11 -6.94
CA TRP A 371 14.88 20.01 -5.99
C TRP A 371 15.42 18.71 -6.61
N LEU A 372 14.95 18.30 -7.81
CA LEU A 372 15.46 17.12 -8.51
C LEU A 372 16.96 17.24 -8.82
N VAL A 373 17.41 18.43 -9.23
CA VAL A 373 18.84 18.72 -9.47
C VAL A 373 19.64 18.62 -8.17
N HIS A 374 19.11 19.14 -7.06
CA HIS A 374 19.77 19.05 -5.75
C HIS A 374 19.96 17.60 -5.28
N VAL A 375 18.95 16.75 -5.49
CA VAL A 375 18.97 15.32 -5.16
C VAL A 375 19.81 14.51 -6.16
N LYS A 376 20.29 15.13 -7.25
CA LYS A 376 21.09 14.49 -8.33
C LYS A 376 20.31 13.44 -9.11
N ILE A 377 19.01 13.62 -9.25
CA ILE A 377 18.18 12.80 -10.13
C ILE A 377 18.23 13.40 -11.54
N LYS A 378 18.32 12.54 -12.55
CA LYS A 378 18.41 12.94 -13.96
C LYS A 378 17.08 13.43 -14.52
#